data_AF-A0AAV7DML2-F1
#
_entry.id   AF-A0AAV7DML2-F1
#
_cell.length_a   1.000
_cell.length_b   1.000
_cell.length_c   1.000
_cell.angle_alpha   90.00
_cell.angle_beta   90.00
_cell.angle_gamma   90.00
#
_symmetry.space_group_name_H-M   'P 1'
#
loop_
_entity.id
_entity.type
_entity.pdbx_description
1 polymer ?
#
loop_
_entity_poly.entity_id
_entity_poly.type
_entity_poly.pdbx_seq_one_letter_code
_entity_poly.pdbx_strand_id
1 'polypeptide(L)'
;MTEDPETNSYKDCLLMSQNEPQDIQLNEDEEPPTEQDKRKRMIALRDPVHAVSLQQFVYEKLKAQQELLGDEGFRSLMETVDTEIVKQLQEFLQKF
;
A
#
# COMPACT_ATOMS: atom_id res chain seq x y z
N MET A 1 -25.64 -15.47 21.41
CA MET A 1 -25.36 -15.40 22.85
C MET A 1 -25.52 -16.81 23.39
N THR A 2 -24.47 -17.38 23.96
CA THR A 2 -24.47 -18.76 24.46
C THR A 2 -24.51 -18.70 25.98
N GLU A 3 -25.42 -19.46 26.58
CA GLU A 3 -25.69 -19.43 28.03
C GLU A 3 -24.73 -20.41 28.71
N ASP A 4 -24.01 -19.96 29.75
CA ASP A 4 -23.11 -20.79 30.55
C ASP A 4 -23.93 -21.56 31.60
N PRO A 5 -24.05 -22.90 31.50
CA PRO A 5 -24.97 -23.69 32.33
C PRO A 5 -24.56 -23.76 33.81
N GLU A 6 -23.35 -23.33 34.19
CA GLU A 6 -22.92 -23.31 35.59
C GLU A 6 -23.28 -22.02 36.33
N THR A 7 -23.44 -20.90 35.60
CA THR A 7 -23.59 -19.58 36.23
C THR A 7 -24.85 -18.82 35.84
N ASN A 8 -25.68 -19.38 34.96
CA ASN A 8 -26.94 -18.78 34.50
C ASN A 8 -26.77 -17.31 34.04
N SER A 9 -25.59 -17.02 33.49
CA SER A 9 -25.17 -15.69 33.06
C SER A 9 -24.84 -15.73 31.58
N TYR A 10 -25.35 -14.76 30.82
CA TYR A 10 -24.98 -14.58 29.42
C TYR A 10 -23.56 -14.02 29.36
N LYS A 11 -22.60 -14.84 28.90
CA LYS A 11 -21.25 -14.37 28.58
C LYS A 11 -21.18 -14.07 27.09
N ASP A 12 -20.96 -12.81 26.75
CA ASP A 12 -20.53 -12.45 25.41
C ASP A 12 -19.07 -12.87 25.25
N CYS A 13 -18.84 -14.06 24.70
CA CYS A 13 -17.52 -14.48 24.26
C CYS A 13 -17.13 -13.66 23.03
N LEU A 14 -16.10 -12.81 23.17
CA LEU A 14 -15.51 -12.09 22.05
C LEU A 14 -14.99 -13.11 21.04
N LEU A 15 -15.67 -13.25 19.90
CA LEU A 15 -15.32 -14.21 18.86
C LEU A 15 -14.14 -13.64 18.07
N MET A 16 -12.92 -13.97 18.46
CA MET A 16 -11.71 -13.62 17.71
C MET A 16 -11.84 -14.24 16.31
N SER A 17 -11.97 -13.39 15.29
CA SER A 17 -12.07 -13.87 13.90
C SER A 17 -10.78 -14.61 13.53
N GLN A 18 -10.91 -15.83 13.02
CA GLN A 18 -9.81 -16.72 12.61
C GLN A 18 -8.97 -16.21 11.41
N ASN A 19 -9.16 -14.95 11.01
CA ASN A 19 -8.44 -14.28 9.93
C ASN A 19 -7.33 -13.36 10.46
N GLU A 20 -6.92 -13.51 11.73
CA GLU A 20 -5.74 -12.84 12.23
C GLU A 20 -4.52 -13.24 11.37
N PRO A 21 -3.80 -12.28 10.76
CA PRO A 21 -2.57 -12.59 10.06
C PRO A 21 -1.58 -13.17 11.08
N GLN A 22 -1.37 -14.48 11.01
CA GLN A 22 -0.59 -15.27 11.97
C GLN A 22 0.93 -15.02 11.91
N ASP A 23 1.44 -14.12 11.08
CA ASP A 23 2.88 -13.92 10.93
C ASP A 23 3.26 -12.45 10.97
N ILE A 24 3.23 -11.85 12.17
CA ILE A 24 4.12 -10.74 12.50
C ILE A 24 4.95 -11.27 13.67
N GLN A 25 6.22 -11.59 13.41
CA GLN A 25 7.17 -11.91 14.47
C GLN A 25 7.29 -10.68 15.37
N LEU A 26 6.52 -10.67 16.46
CA LEU A 26 6.63 -9.69 17.51
C LEU A 26 7.93 -10.01 18.26
N ASN A 27 8.80 -9.01 18.44
CA ASN A 27 9.84 -9.13 19.46
C ASN A 27 9.13 -9.37 20.80
N GLU A 28 9.62 -10.30 21.62
CA GLU A 28 8.94 -10.73 22.87
C GLU A 28 8.73 -9.58 23.88
N ASP A 29 9.45 -8.46 23.71
CA ASP A 29 9.35 -7.26 24.55
C ASP A 29 8.35 -6.19 24.03
N GLU A 30 7.69 -6.40 22.88
CA GLU A 30 6.78 -5.40 22.30
C GLU A 30 5.31 -5.71 22.66
N GLU A 31 4.58 -4.70 23.16
CA GLU A 31 3.16 -4.84 23.52
C GLU A 31 2.34 -5.29 22.30
N PRO A 32 1.44 -6.29 22.43
CA PRO A 32 0.67 -6.77 21.31
C PRO A 32 -0.24 -5.67 20.75
N PRO A 33 -0.32 -5.51 19.40
CA PRO A 33 -1.07 -4.43 18.79
C PRO A 33 -2.56 -4.53 19.12
N THR A 34 -3.18 -3.38 19.44
CA THR A 34 -4.62 -3.34 19.73
C THR A 34 -5.45 -3.67 18.48
N GLU A 35 -6.72 -4.05 18.67
CA GLU A 35 -7.63 -4.27 17.55
C GLU A 35 -7.80 -3.04 16.65
N GLN A 36 -7.68 -1.82 17.22
CA GLN A 36 -7.69 -0.59 16.45
C GLN A 36 -6.43 -0.47 15.58
N ASP A 37 -5.27 -0.85 16.11
CA ASP A 37 -3.99 -0.83 15.38
C ASP A 37 -4.00 -1.84 14.22
N LYS A 38 -4.55 -3.04 14.46
CA LYS A 38 -4.76 -4.04 13.41
C LYS A 38 -5.63 -3.49 12.29
N ARG A 39 -6.78 -2.87 12.62
CA ARG A 39 -7.67 -2.26 11.61
C ARG A 39 -6.99 -1.13 10.84
N LYS A 40 -6.30 -0.24 11.54
CA LYS A 40 -5.56 0.89 10.93
C LYS A 40 -4.48 0.37 9.97
N ARG A 41 -3.75 -0.67 10.36
CA ARG A 41 -2.75 -1.33 9.50
C ARG A 41 -3.39 -1.97 8.27
N MET A 42 -4.50 -2.67 8.43
CA MET A 42 -5.21 -3.29 7.29
C MET A 42 -5.69 -2.26 6.28
N ILE A 43 -6.18 -1.09 6.74
CA ILE A 43 -6.58 0.01 5.87
C ILE A 43 -5.35 0.62 5.19
N ALA A 44 -4.26 0.85 5.93
CA ALA A 44 -3.02 1.37 5.35
C ALA A 44 -2.45 0.45 4.25
N LEU A 45 -2.51 -0.87 4.42
CA LEU A 45 -2.07 -1.81 3.38
C LEU A 45 -2.89 -1.75 2.07
N ARG A 46 -4.07 -1.10 2.09
CA ARG A 46 -4.87 -0.84 0.89
C ARG A 46 -4.56 0.50 0.23
N ASP A 47 -3.78 1.35 0.88
CA ASP A 47 -3.37 2.64 0.33
C ASP A 47 -2.38 2.41 -0.83
N PRO A 48 -2.59 3.04 -2.01
CA PRO A 48 -1.66 2.95 -3.12
C PRO A 48 -0.21 3.28 -2.76
N VAL A 49 0.04 4.17 -1.79
CA VAL A 49 1.41 4.50 -1.38
C VAL A 49 2.17 3.30 -0.80
N HIS A 50 1.44 2.32 -0.24
CA HIS A 50 1.99 1.11 0.33
C HIS A 50 1.95 -0.08 -0.62
N ALA A 51 1.17 -0.01 -1.71
CA ALA A 51 0.95 -1.12 -2.64
C ALA A 51 1.53 -0.90 -4.04
N VAL A 52 1.82 0.35 -4.43
CA VAL A 52 2.26 0.71 -5.78
C VAL A 52 3.69 1.24 -5.75
N SER A 53 4.55 0.65 -6.59
CA SER A 53 5.92 1.16 -6.78
C SER A 53 5.87 2.55 -7.42
N LEU A 54 6.60 3.50 -6.82
CA LEU A 54 6.72 4.84 -7.37
C LEU A 54 7.31 4.82 -8.79
N GLN A 55 8.30 3.95 -9.05
CA GLN A 55 8.88 3.80 -10.38
C GLN A 55 7.85 3.37 -11.42
N GLN A 56 7.05 2.34 -11.09
CA GLN A 56 5.98 1.84 -11.96
C GLN A 56 4.94 2.93 -12.21
N PHE A 57 4.51 3.62 -11.14
CA PHE A 57 3.54 4.71 -11.25
C PHE A 57 4.04 5.83 -12.16
N VAL A 58 5.30 6.26 -12.00
CA VAL A 58 5.89 7.32 -12.85
C VAL A 58 5.97 6.87 -14.31
N TYR A 59 6.41 5.64 -14.57
CA TYR A 59 6.43 5.08 -15.93
C TYR A 59 5.05 5.09 -16.58
N GLU A 60 4.03 4.60 -15.88
CA GLU A 60 2.65 4.56 -16.39
C GLU A 60 2.11 5.96 -16.69
N LYS A 61 2.40 6.95 -15.83
CA LYS A 61 1.99 8.33 -16.07
C LYS A 61 2.68 8.95 -17.28
N LEU A 62 3.97 8.70 -17.47
CA LEU A 62 4.69 9.18 -18.66
C LEU A 62 4.17 8.52 -19.93
N LYS A 63 3.94 7.21 -19.89
CA LYS A 63 3.40 6.48 -21.03
C LYS A 63 1.99 6.96 -21.40
N ALA A 64 1.13 7.19 -20.42
CA ALA A 64 -0.20 7.76 -20.64
C ALA A 64 -0.13 9.17 -21.25
N GLN A 65 0.84 9.99 -20.83
CA GLN A 65 1.08 11.31 -21.44
C GLN A 65 1.57 11.20 -22.88
N GLN A 66 2.47 10.25 -23.17
CA GLN A 66 2.95 9.98 -24.52
C GLN A 66 1.81 9.51 -25.44
N GLU A 67 0.94 8.61 -24.97
CA GLU A 67 -0.22 8.14 -25.71
C GLU A 67 -1.23 9.26 -25.99
N LEU A 68 -1.40 10.19 -25.05
CA LEU A 68 -2.30 11.33 -25.19
C LEU A 68 -1.79 12.40 -26.19
N LEU A 69 -0.51 12.73 -26.11
CA LEU A 69 0.12 13.78 -26.92
C LEU A 69 0.61 13.28 -28.29
N GLY A 70 0.76 11.97 -28.44
CA GLY A 70 1.47 11.35 -29.55
C GLY A 70 3.00 11.51 -29.43
N ASP A 71 3.74 10.68 -30.17
CA ASP A 71 5.20 10.60 -30.06
C ASP A 71 5.92 11.94 -30.36
N GLU A 72 5.45 12.69 -31.37
CA GLU A 72 6.05 13.98 -31.72
C GLU A 72 5.75 15.06 -30.68
N GLY A 73 4.50 15.13 -30.20
CA GLY A 73 4.09 16.09 -29.18
C GLY A 73 4.79 15.83 -27.84
N PHE A 74 4.91 14.56 -27.46
CA PHE A 74 5.64 14.16 -26.28
C PHE A 74 7.14 14.45 -26.38
N ARG A 75 7.76 14.19 -27.54
CA ARG A 75 9.18 14.53 -27.76
C ARG A 75 9.42 16.02 -27.65
N SER A 76 8.59 16.85 -28.29
CA SER A 76 8.70 18.31 -28.21
C SER A 76 8.51 18.80 -26.77
N LEU A 77 7.58 18.22 -26.01
CA LEU A 77 7.44 18.51 -24.58
C LEU A 77 8.72 18.15 -23.79
N MET A 78 9.27 16.96 -24.00
CA MET A 78 10.48 16.50 -23.32
C MET A 78 11.71 17.37 -23.63
N GLU A 79 11.77 18.01 -24.80
CA GLU A 79 12.81 18.98 -25.15
C GLU A 79 12.70 20.31 -24.36
N THR A 80 11.52 20.64 -23.83
CA THR A 80 11.32 21.83 -22.97
C THR A 80 11.66 21.55 -21.50
N VAL A 81 11.73 20.29 -21.11
CA VAL A 81 12.08 19.89 -19.75
C VAL A 81 13.59 20.04 -19.58
N ASP A 82 14.01 20.50 -18.40
CA ASP A 82 15.41 20.63 -18.04
C ASP A 82 16.16 19.30 -18.28
N THR A 83 17.30 19.39 -18.96
CA THR A 83 18.10 18.23 -19.37
C THR A 83 18.55 17.36 -18.20
N GLU A 84 18.81 17.96 -17.04
CA GLU A 84 19.21 17.21 -15.84
C GLU A 84 18.03 16.41 -15.28
N ILE A 85 16.81 16.98 -15.33
CA ILE A 85 15.59 16.28 -14.92
C ILE A 85 15.29 15.11 -15.86
N VAL A 86 15.45 15.31 -17.18
CA VAL A 86 15.28 14.22 -18.17
C VAL A 86 16.27 13.09 -17.90
N LYS A 87 17.52 13.42 -17.60
CA LYS A 87 18.55 12.42 -17.28
C LYS A 87 18.19 11.63 -16.00
N GLN A 88 17.83 12.32 -14.92
CA GLN A 88 17.41 11.68 -13.67
C GLN A 88 16.19 10.78 -13.87
N LEU A 89 15.24 11.22 -14.70
CA LEU A 89 14.06 10.43 -15.04
C LEU A 89 14.44 9.16 -15.80
N GLN A 90 15.33 9.26 -16.79
CA GLN A 90 15.83 8.11 -17.54
C GLN A 90 16.59 7.13 -16.64
N GLU A 91 17.48 7.61 -15.78
CA GLU A 91 18.23 6.79 -14.83
C GLU A 91 17.31 6.10 -13.81
N PHE A 92 16.28 6.81 -13.35
CA PHE A 92 15.28 6.28 -12.43
C PHE A 92 14.46 5.14 -13.05
N LEU A 93 14.16 5.24 -14.35
CA LEU A 93 13.35 4.27 -15.09
C LEU A 93 14.18 3.10 -15.68
N GLN A 94 15.49 3.26 -15.89
CA GLN A 94 16.38 2.21 -16.40
C GLN A 94 16.58 1.02 -15.44
N LYS A 95 16.23 1.17 -14.16
CA LYS A 95 16.43 0.13 -13.14
C LYS A 95 15.34 -0.97 -13.17
N PHE A 96 14.64 -1.12 -14.30
CA PHE A 96 13.52 -2.04 -14.52
C PHE A 96 13.73 -2.90 -15.76
#